data_AF-A0A8T7JL82-F1
#
_entry.id   AF-A0A8T7JL82-F1
#
_cell.length_a   1.000
_cell.length_b   1.000
_cell.length_c   1.000
_cell.angle_alpha   90.00
_cell.angle_beta   90.00
_cell.angle_gamma   90.00
#
_symmetry.space_group_name_H-M   'P 1'
#
loop_
_entity.id
_entity.type
_entity.pdbx_description
1 polymer ?
#
loop_
_entity_poly.entity_id
_entity_poly.type
_entity_poly.pdbx_seq_one_letter_code
_entity_poly.pdbx_strand_id
1 'polypeptide(L)'
;YHFGRFLFAVKNDERGCELIQRAAQDVDYTARVLAFENLGLCYDHFKQERLAMDAFERAWSMDASSTISSLNLARIYLQRDRADIAKRWFNRFETTLRDRQLNHSAASLYTGVMLSKVSHDKNAEASYAFKLKKRYPDSEEFKRYRASQK
;
A
#
# COMPACT_ATOMS: atom_id res chain seq x y z
N TYR A 1 -6.59 18.93 6.89
CA TYR A 1 -6.58 17.45 6.78
C TYR A 1 -7.97 16.84 6.52
N HIS A 2 -8.89 16.84 7.49
CA HIS A 2 -10.16 16.07 7.39
C HIS A 2 -11.02 16.40 6.16
N PHE A 3 -11.17 17.68 5.84
CA PHE A 3 -11.92 18.10 4.64
C PHE A 3 -11.24 17.62 3.34
N GLY A 4 -9.91 17.67 3.27
CA GLY A 4 -9.16 17.11 2.14
C GLY A 4 -9.36 15.60 1.97
N ARG A 5 -9.30 14.85 3.07
CA ARG A 5 -9.60 13.41 3.07
C ARG A 5 -11.04 13.11 2.64
N PHE A 6 -12.00 13.93 3.03
CA PHE A 6 -13.39 13.80 2.57
C PHE A 6 -13.53 14.02 1.06
N LEU A 7 -12.93 15.09 0.53
CA LEU A 7 -12.94 15.36 -0.91
C LEU A 7 -12.33 14.20 -1.71
N PHE A 8 -11.19 13.68 -1.26
CA PHE A 8 -10.56 12.52 -1.88
C PHE A 8 -11.43 11.26 -1.76
N ALA A 9 -11.69 10.79 -0.54
CA ALA A 9 -12.22 9.45 -0.32
C ALA A 9 -13.71 9.30 -0.64
N VAL A 10 -14.48 10.40 -0.59
CA VAL A 10 -15.94 10.37 -0.77
C VAL A 10 -16.36 11.07 -2.05
N LYS A 11 -15.74 12.22 -2.37
CA LYS A 11 -16.11 13.00 -3.56
C LYS A 11 -15.27 12.66 -4.79
N ASN A 12 -14.24 11.82 -4.64
CA ASN A 12 -13.32 11.48 -5.72
C ASN A 12 -12.72 12.75 -6.37
N ASP A 13 -12.40 13.74 -5.54
CA ASP A 13 -11.96 15.06 -5.98
C ASP A 13 -10.49 15.29 -5.62
N GLU A 14 -9.68 15.54 -6.64
CA GLU A 14 -8.22 15.70 -6.55
C GLU A 14 -7.81 16.91 -5.70
N ARG A 15 -8.67 17.92 -5.55
CA ARG A 15 -8.45 19.04 -4.61
C ARG A 15 -8.25 18.54 -3.16
N GLY A 16 -8.76 17.34 -2.87
CA GLY A 16 -8.48 16.64 -1.62
C GLY A 16 -6.98 16.45 -1.36
N CYS A 17 -6.20 16.10 -2.39
CA CYS A 17 -4.76 15.88 -2.25
C CYS A 17 -4.04 17.16 -1.82
N GLU A 18 -4.36 18.31 -2.41
CA GLU A 18 -3.77 19.61 -2.04
C GLU A 18 -4.04 19.97 -0.57
N LEU A 19 -5.27 19.76 -0.10
CA LEU A 19 -5.66 20.04 1.28
C LEU A 19 -5.02 19.07 2.29
N ILE A 20 -4.80 17.81 1.89
CA ILE A 20 -4.07 16.85 2.71
C ILE A 20 -2.58 17.22 2.73
N GLN A 21 -2.01 17.63 1.59
CA GLN A 21 -0.62 18.06 1.46
C GLN A 21 -0.30 19.22 2.39
N ARG A 22 -1.16 20.25 2.44
CA ARG A 22 -0.98 21.38 3.37
C ARG A 22 -0.85 20.91 4.82
N ALA A 23 -1.69 19.96 5.23
CA ALA A 23 -1.63 19.40 6.58
C ALA A 23 -0.42 18.48 6.81
N ALA A 24 0.05 17.77 5.79
CA ALA A 24 1.24 16.93 5.90
C ALA A 24 2.54 17.77 6.02
N GLN A 25 2.57 18.93 5.35
CA GLN A 25 3.69 19.86 5.35
C GLN A 25 3.76 20.75 6.60
N ASP A 26 2.62 20.98 7.25
CA ASP A 26 2.56 21.67 8.55
C ASP A 26 3.33 20.87 9.61
N VAL A 27 4.41 21.44 10.15
CA VAL A 27 5.30 20.79 11.12
C VAL A 27 4.68 20.63 12.50
N ASP A 28 3.72 21.50 12.84
CA ASP A 28 3.03 21.50 14.13
C ASP A 28 1.82 20.55 14.12
N TYR A 29 1.45 20.04 12.94
CA TYR A 29 0.38 19.06 12.85
C TYR A 29 0.82 17.72 13.46
N THR A 30 0.11 17.27 14.49
CA THR A 30 0.51 16.07 15.24
C THR A 30 0.29 14.77 14.47
N ALA A 31 -0.66 14.75 13.54
CA ALA A 31 -1.01 13.57 12.74
C ALA A 31 -0.36 13.56 11.35
N ARG A 32 0.88 14.05 11.23
CA ARG A 32 1.60 14.14 9.94
C ARG A 32 1.87 12.80 9.27
N VAL A 33 2.20 11.76 10.03
CA VAL A 33 2.38 10.40 9.47
C VAL A 33 1.11 9.99 8.73
N LEU A 34 -0.03 10.09 9.40
CA LEU A 34 -1.34 9.79 8.83
C LEU A 34 -1.67 10.71 7.63
N ALA A 35 -1.31 11.99 7.69
CA ALA A 35 -1.50 12.91 6.59
C ALA A 35 -0.68 12.51 5.35
N PHE A 36 0.60 12.16 5.50
CA PHE A 36 1.43 11.68 4.41
C PHE A 36 0.97 10.33 3.85
N GLU A 37 0.49 9.41 4.70
CA GLU A 37 -0.12 8.15 4.24
C GLU A 37 -1.35 8.41 3.36
N ASN A 38 -2.27 9.27 3.82
CA ASN A 38 -3.46 9.63 3.05
C ASN A 38 -3.12 10.43 1.80
N LEU A 39 -2.06 11.24 1.84
CA LEU A 39 -1.54 11.95 0.68
C LEU A 39 -1.01 10.97 -0.38
N GLY A 40 -0.24 9.96 0.04
CA GLY A 40 0.25 8.90 -0.84
C GLY A 40 -0.89 8.12 -1.49
N LEU A 41 -1.91 7.76 -0.71
CA LEU A 41 -3.13 7.11 -1.24
C LEU A 41 -3.87 8.00 -2.24
N CYS A 42 -3.98 9.30 -1.96
CA CYS A 42 -4.62 10.28 -2.85
C CYS A 42 -3.88 10.35 -4.19
N TYR A 43 -2.56 10.54 -4.17
CA TYR A 43 -1.76 10.62 -5.38
C TYR A 43 -1.77 9.32 -6.19
N ASP A 44 -1.69 8.15 -5.55
CA ASP A 44 -1.75 6.86 -6.24
C ASP A 44 -3.09 6.66 -6.96
N HIS A 45 -4.19 7.05 -6.31
CA HIS A 45 -5.53 7.00 -6.87
C HIS A 45 -5.66 7.85 -8.15
N PHE A 46 -5.11 9.07 -8.12
CA PHE A 46 -5.07 9.98 -9.28
C PHE A 46 -3.85 9.77 -10.20
N LYS A 47 -3.22 8.59 -10.17
CA LYS A 47 -2.13 8.19 -11.07
C LYS A 47 -0.87 9.06 -11.01
N GLN A 48 -0.67 9.79 -9.91
CA GLN A 48 0.53 10.56 -9.63
C GLN A 48 1.56 9.71 -8.86
N GLU A 49 1.98 8.61 -9.47
CA GLU A 49 2.79 7.56 -8.83
C GLU A 49 4.04 8.10 -8.13
N ARG A 50 4.81 8.98 -8.79
CA ARG A 50 6.03 9.56 -8.20
C ARG A 50 5.73 10.33 -6.90
N LEU A 51 4.66 11.13 -6.89
CA LEU A 51 4.26 11.88 -5.70
C LEU A 51 3.71 10.95 -4.61
N ALA A 52 3.04 9.86 -4.99
CA ALA A 52 2.59 8.84 -4.06
C ALA A 52 3.77 8.20 -3.33
N MET A 53 4.81 7.79 -4.07
CA MET A 53 6.04 7.25 -3.50
C MET A 53 6.71 8.24 -2.55
N ASP A 54 6.90 9.50 -2.97
CA ASP A 54 7.52 10.55 -2.14
C ASP A 54 6.73 10.72 -0.82
N ALA A 55 5.40 10.66 -0.87
CA ALA A 55 4.55 10.79 0.32
C ALA A 55 4.65 9.57 1.25
N PHE A 56 4.61 8.34 0.71
CA PHE A 56 4.78 7.13 1.50
C PHE A 56 6.18 7.02 2.11
N GLU A 57 7.23 7.41 1.38
CA GLU A 57 8.60 7.44 1.89
C GLU A 57 8.74 8.45 3.05
N ARG A 58 8.11 9.62 2.93
CA ARG A 58 8.04 10.59 4.04
C ARG A 58 7.31 10.02 5.24
N ALA A 59 6.13 9.43 5.06
CA ALA A 59 5.40 8.79 6.15
C ALA A 59 6.23 7.70 6.84
N TRP A 60 6.88 6.83 6.06
CA TRP A 60 7.74 5.76 6.60
C TRP A 60 8.99 6.29 7.31
N SER A 61 9.59 7.39 6.82
CA SER A 61 10.74 8.01 7.49
C SER A 61 10.39 8.57 8.88
N MET A 62 9.13 8.98 9.07
CA MET A 62 8.60 9.47 10.34
C MET A 62 8.13 8.32 11.25
N ASP A 63 7.56 7.26 10.67
CA ASP A 63 7.18 6.04 11.36
C ASP A 63 7.54 4.79 10.53
N ALA A 64 8.67 4.18 10.87
CA ALA A 64 9.17 2.99 10.18
C ALA A 64 8.28 1.75 10.35
N SER A 65 7.28 1.81 11.24
CA SER A 65 6.27 0.78 11.47
C SER A 65 4.97 1.01 10.69
N SER A 66 4.93 2.00 9.77
CA SER A 66 3.79 2.21 8.89
C SER A 66 3.62 1.02 7.92
N THR A 67 2.60 0.21 8.19
CA THR A 67 2.19 -0.89 7.31
C THR A 67 1.57 -0.38 6.02
N ILE A 68 0.92 0.79 6.06
CA ILE A 68 0.32 1.44 4.88
C ILE A 68 1.42 1.85 3.90
N SER A 69 2.46 2.52 4.39
CA SER A 69 3.55 3.01 3.54
C SER A 69 4.36 1.85 2.95
N SER A 70 4.78 0.90 3.78
CA SER A 70 5.58 -0.25 3.33
C SER A 70 4.84 -1.13 2.33
N LEU A 71 3.53 -1.40 2.51
CA LEU A 71 2.75 -2.17 1.55
C LEU A 71 2.57 -1.43 0.21
N ASN A 72 2.23 -0.14 0.25
CA ASN A 72 2.04 0.62 -0.98
C ASN A 72 3.34 0.81 -1.76
N LEU A 73 4.45 1.07 -1.07
CA LEU A 73 5.77 1.11 -1.72
C LEU A 73 6.11 -0.24 -2.36
N ALA A 74 5.89 -1.36 -1.66
CA ALA A 74 6.09 -2.68 -2.25
C ALA A 74 5.29 -2.87 -3.54
N ARG A 75 4.00 -2.50 -3.53
CA ARG A 75 3.13 -2.59 -4.72
C ARG A 75 3.63 -1.69 -5.85
N ILE A 76 3.95 -0.43 -5.58
CA ILE A 76 4.39 0.51 -6.61
C ILE A 76 5.71 0.05 -7.22
N TYR A 77 6.71 -0.34 -6.42
CA TYR A 77 7.96 -0.87 -6.95
C TYR A 77 7.77 -2.15 -7.76
N LEU A 78 6.80 -3.00 -7.41
CA LEU A 78 6.44 -4.18 -8.19
C LEU A 78 5.84 -3.81 -9.55
N GLN A 79 4.99 -2.78 -9.61
CA GLN A 79 4.41 -2.25 -10.84
C GLN A 79 5.46 -1.63 -11.78
N ARG A 80 6.60 -1.20 -11.24
CA ARG A 80 7.73 -0.64 -11.98
C ARG A 80 8.79 -1.68 -12.37
N ASP A 81 8.47 -2.97 -12.27
CA ASP A 81 9.40 -4.09 -12.51
C ASP A 81 10.65 -4.08 -11.60
N ARG A 82 10.59 -3.41 -10.45
CA ARG A 82 11.67 -3.35 -9.44
C ARG A 82 11.40 -4.35 -8.32
N ALA A 83 11.38 -5.63 -8.68
CA ALA A 83 11.01 -6.72 -7.77
C ALA A 83 11.94 -6.83 -6.55
N ASP A 84 13.22 -6.50 -6.71
CA ASP A 84 14.20 -6.49 -5.62
C ASP A 84 13.85 -5.44 -4.54
N ILE A 85 13.47 -4.23 -4.98
CA ILE A 85 13.05 -3.15 -4.08
C ILE A 85 11.70 -3.50 -3.46
N ALA A 86 10.76 -3.98 -4.28
CA ALA A 86 9.43 -4.39 -3.84
C ALA A 86 9.52 -5.44 -2.71
N LYS A 87 10.40 -6.44 -2.86
CA LYS A 87 10.63 -7.47 -1.84
C LYS A 87 11.16 -6.90 -0.54
N ARG A 88 12.07 -5.93 -0.59
CA ARG A 88 12.58 -5.28 0.63
C ARG A 88 11.47 -4.55 1.39
N TRP A 89 10.62 -3.80 0.69
CA TRP A 89 9.47 -3.12 1.31
C TRP A 89 8.43 -4.11 1.85
N PHE A 90 8.14 -5.17 1.10
CA PHE A 90 7.20 -6.19 1.54
C PHE A 90 7.70 -6.96 2.77
N ASN A 91 9.00 -7.23 2.86
CA ASN A 91 9.58 -7.83 4.07
C ASN A 91 9.46 -6.92 5.29
N ARG A 92 9.66 -5.59 5.15
CA ARG A 92 9.44 -4.64 6.24
C ARG A 92 7.99 -4.67 6.72
N PHE A 93 7.04 -4.68 5.77
CA PHE A 93 5.61 -4.84 6.06
C PHE A 93 5.32 -6.13 6.84
N GLU A 94 5.83 -7.28 6.39
CA GLU A 94 5.68 -8.59 7.04
C GLU A 94 6.27 -8.61 8.45
N THR A 95 7.46 -8.02 8.64
CA THR A 95 8.07 -7.87 9.98
C THR A 95 7.13 -7.10 10.90
N THR A 96 6.63 -5.93 10.47
CA THR A 96 5.69 -5.15 11.29
C THR A 96 4.39 -5.89 11.58
N LEU A 97 3.82 -6.63 10.62
CA LEU A 97 2.63 -7.44 10.88
C LEU A 97 2.89 -8.48 11.97
N ARG A 98 4.04 -9.17 11.92
CA ARG A 98 4.44 -10.17 12.90
C ARG A 98 4.61 -9.55 14.29
N ASP A 99 5.37 -8.47 14.38
CA ASP A 99 5.70 -7.81 15.65
C ASP A 99 4.43 -7.29 16.35
N ARG A 100 3.47 -6.80 15.56
CA ARG A 100 2.19 -6.27 16.05
C ARG A 100 1.05 -7.29 16.07
N GLN A 101 1.32 -8.55 15.71
CA GLN A 101 0.33 -9.63 15.61
C GLN A 101 -0.89 -9.26 14.75
N LEU A 102 -0.65 -8.52 13.67
CA LEU A 102 -1.67 -8.06 12.74
C LEU A 102 -1.91 -9.10 11.63
N ASN A 103 -3.13 -9.09 11.10
CA ASN A 103 -3.50 -9.96 9.98
C ASN A 103 -3.23 -9.30 8.63
N HIS A 104 -2.90 -10.13 7.64
CA HIS A 104 -2.90 -9.71 6.24
C HIS A 104 -4.29 -9.29 5.78
N SER A 105 -4.34 -8.26 4.92
CA SER A 105 -5.51 -7.87 4.14
C SER A 105 -5.53 -8.57 2.77
N ALA A 106 -6.63 -8.47 2.03
CA ALA A 106 -6.71 -8.96 0.65
C ALA A 106 -5.61 -8.33 -0.23
N ALA A 107 -5.40 -7.02 -0.12
CA ALA A 107 -4.37 -6.27 -0.82
C ALA A 107 -2.94 -6.79 -0.52
N SER A 108 -2.62 -7.08 0.75
CA SER A 108 -1.29 -7.57 1.09
C SER A 108 -1.06 -9.01 0.66
N LEU A 109 -2.06 -9.89 0.74
CA LEU A 109 -1.96 -11.25 0.22
C LEU A 109 -1.79 -11.25 -1.30
N TYR A 110 -2.54 -10.42 -2.03
CA TYR A 110 -2.40 -10.29 -3.48
C TYR A 110 -1.02 -9.75 -3.87
N THR A 111 -0.51 -8.75 -3.14
CA THR A 111 0.86 -8.24 -3.37
C THR A 111 1.89 -9.34 -3.13
N GLY A 112 1.72 -10.15 -2.07
CA GLY A 112 2.55 -11.32 -1.81
C GLY A 112 2.54 -12.34 -2.95
N VAL A 113 1.36 -12.69 -3.47
CA VAL A 113 1.22 -13.57 -4.65
C VAL A 113 1.98 -13.03 -5.85
N MET A 114 1.76 -11.75 -6.20
CA MET A 114 2.39 -11.15 -7.39
C MET A 114 3.90 -11.07 -7.24
N LEU A 115 4.39 -10.73 -6.05
CA LEU A 115 5.82 -10.72 -5.75
C LEU A 115 6.43 -12.12 -5.86
N SER A 116 5.77 -13.14 -5.30
CA SER A 116 6.20 -14.54 -5.37
C SER A 116 6.25 -15.06 -6.80
N LYS A 117 5.29 -14.67 -7.64
CA LYS A 117 5.26 -15.01 -9.07
C LYS A 117 6.49 -14.47 -9.80
N VAL A 118 6.83 -13.19 -9.57
CA VAL A 118 8.01 -12.55 -10.16
C VAL A 118 9.32 -13.14 -9.62
N SER A 119 9.36 -13.54 -8.35
CA SER A 119 10.54 -14.20 -7.77
C SER A 119 10.61 -15.71 -8.01
N HIS A 120 9.70 -16.28 -8.80
CA HIS A 120 9.56 -17.72 -9.07
C HIS A 120 9.43 -18.59 -7.80
N ASP A 121 8.91 -18.03 -6.71
CA ASP A 121 8.69 -18.76 -5.45
C ASP A 121 7.28 -19.37 -5.43
N LYS A 122 7.17 -20.56 -6.02
CA LYS A 122 5.89 -21.29 -6.15
C LYS A 122 5.26 -21.62 -4.80
N ASN A 123 6.07 -21.84 -3.75
CA ASN A 123 5.59 -22.20 -2.43
C ASN A 123 4.93 -20.99 -1.75
N ALA A 124 5.60 -19.84 -1.78
CA ALA A 124 5.04 -18.60 -1.26
C ALA A 124 3.80 -18.17 -2.05
N GLU A 125 3.84 -18.28 -3.39
CA GLU A 125 2.69 -17.98 -4.25
C GLU A 125 1.46 -18.80 -3.83
N ALA A 126 1.60 -20.13 -3.73
CA ALA A 126 0.52 -21.01 -3.32
C ALA A 126 0.00 -20.70 -1.90
N SER A 127 0.90 -20.36 -0.97
CA SER A 127 0.54 -20.00 0.40
C SER A 127 -0.28 -18.71 0.47
N TYR A 128 0.16 -17.64 -0.19
CA TYR A 128 -0.57 -16.38 -0.24
C TYR A 128 -1.90 -16.52 -0.99
N ALA A 129 -1.92 -17.23 -2.12
CA ALA A 129 -3.12 -17.48 -2.90
C ALA A 129 -4.16 -18.29 -2.11
N PHE A 130 -3.72 -19.32 -1.37
CA PHE A 130 -4.60 -20.09 -0.49
C PHE A 130 -5.21 -19.22 0.60
N LYS A 131 -4.40 -18.40 1.28
CA LYS A 131 -4.88 -17.45 2.30
C LYS A 131 -5.87 -16.45 1.69
N LEU A 132 -5.58 -15.93 0.50
CA LEU A 132 -6.44 -14.96 -0.19
C LEU A 132 -7.80 -15.58 -0.52
N LYS A 133 -7.80 -16.78 -1.11
CA LYS A 133 -9.01 -17.54 -1.41
C LYS A 133 -9.83 -17.84 -0.15
N LYS A 134 -9.17 -18.27 0.93
CA LYS A 134 -9.83 -18.72 2.16
C LYS A 134 -10.41 -17.56 2.97
N ARG A 135 -9.69 -16.44 3.07
CA ARG A 135 -10.08 -15.30 3.93
C ARG A 135 -10.89 -14.23 3.20
N TYR A 136 -10.66 -14.06 1.89
CA TYR A 136 -11.25 -12.98 1.10
C TYR A 136 -11.78 -13.47 -0.26
N PRO A 137 -12.68 -14.47 -0.30
CA PRO A 137 -13.18 -15.06 -1.54
C PRO A 137 -13.92 -14.09 -2.47
N ASP A 138 -14.54 -13.04 -1.93
CA ASP A 138 -15.33 -12.07 -2.71
C ASP A 138 -14.57 -10.78 -3.05
N SER A 139 -13.32 -10.67 -2.62
CA SER A 139 -12.47 -9.49 -2.83
C SER A 139 -12.13 -9.26 -4.30
N GLU A 140 -11.99 -7.99 -4.70
CA GLU A 140 -11.52 -7.62 -6.04
C GLU A 140 -10.11 -8.16 -6.31
N GLU A 141 -9.27 -8.23 -5.28
CA GLU A 141 -7.94 -8.83 -5.35
C GLU A 141 -7.98 -10.31 -5.71
N PHE A 142 -8.90 -11.08 -5.11
CA PHE A 142 -9.05 -12.49 -5.46
C PHE A 142 -9.61 -12.66 -6.88
N LYS A 143 -10.56 -11.81 -7.31
CA LYS A 143 -11.04 -11.79 -8.69
C LYS A 143 -9.91 -11.51 -9.68
N ARG A 144 -9.06 -10.51 -9.40
CA ARG A 144 -7.86 -10.17 -10.20
C ARG A 144 -6.87 -11.33 -10.25
N TYR A 145 -6.59 -11.98 -9.11
CA TYR A 145 -5.73 -13.16 -9.08
C TYR A 145 -6.28 -14.29 -9.97
N ARG A 146 -7.57 -14.60 -9.86
CA ARG A 146 -8.17 -15.64 -10.72
C ARG A 146 -8.10 -15.30 -12.20
N ALA A 147 -8.22 -14.02 -12.55
CA ALA A 147 -8.11 -13.57 -13.93
C ALA A 147 -6.68 -13.69 -14.48
N SER A 148 -5.65 -13.55 -13.65
CA SER A 148 -4.23 -13.65 -14.06
C SER A 148 -3.69 -15.09 -14.18
N GLN A 149 -4.55 -16.09 -13.91
CA GLN A 149 -4.26 -17.53 -14.00
C GLN A 149 -4.90 -18.19 -15.23
N LYS A 150 -5.70 -17.45 -15.99
CA LYS A 150 -6.26 -17.89 -17.29
C LYS A 150 -5.33 -17.49 -18.41
#